data_AF-A0A7Y5GH02-F1
#
_entry.id   AF-A0A7Y5GH02-F1
#
_cell.length_a   1.000
_cell.length_b   1.000
_cell.length_c   1.000
_cell.angle_alpha   90.00
_cell.angle_beta   90.00
_cell.angle_gamma   90.00
#
_symmetry.space_group_name_H-M   'P 1'
#
loop_
_entity.id
_entity.type
_entity.pdbx_description
1 polymer ?
#
loop_
_entity_poly.entity_id
_entity_poly.type
_entity_poly.pdbx_seq_one_letter_code
_entity_poly.pdbx_strand_id
1 'polypeptide(L)'
;MERRRFLEASLLAAPIPASTQAPPTPREVQGGGTGSTSYQVQTTVERRQAGKPHHGKVLAAIQPHCDDIPIFAGGTVLKLIDEGYTGYLITVTDDSMAGTGATYGEIVLKNEQDTNEVAKRLGCKDSIFLNYPNHNMDAMPVIEMRARFVFLFRALKVDTVMVYDPSALYERNPDHYVTARAVEWAAAIAGTRWDYPEHFLAGL
;
A
#
# COMPACT_ATOMS: atom_id res chain seq x y z
N MET A 1 6.68 -7.76 -21.88
CA MET A 1 6.18 -8.12 -23.23
C MET A 1 7.28 -7.86 -24.24
N GLU A 2 7.85 -8.90 -24.86
CA GLU A 2 8.82 -8.70 -25.94
C GLU A 2 8.07 -8.27 -27.19
N ARG A 3 8.13 -6.97 -27.51
CA ARG A 3 7.36 -6.34 -28.61
C ARG A 3 7.55 -7.04 -29.97
N ARG A 4 8.68 -7.72 -30.17
CA ARG A 4 8.97 -8.48 -31.40
C ARG A 4 8.14 -9.76 -31.53
N ARG A 5 7.91 -10.49 -30.44
CA ARG A 5 7.09 -11.72 -30.46
C ARG A 5 5.59 -11.47 -30.57
N PHE A 6 5.14 -10.29 -30.15
CA PHE A 6 3.71 -9.93 -30.24
C PHE A 6 3.23 -9.80 -31.69
N LEU A 7 4.10 -9.37 -32.61
CA LEU A 7 3.77 -9.24 -34.03
C LEU A 7 3.79 -10.57 -34.78
N GLU A 8 4.62 -11.53 -34.36
CA GLU A 8 4.70 -12.86 -34.98
C GLU A 8 3.51 -13.75 -34.61
N ALA A 9 2.95 -13.58 -33.40
CA ALA A 9 1.83 -14.38 -32.90
C ALA A 9 0.49 -14.08 -33.61
N SER A 10 0.36 -12.96 -34.33
CA SER A 10 -0.87 -12.56 -35.02
C SER A 10 -1.17 -13.36 -36.30
N LEU A 11 -0.25 -14.21 -36.76
CA LEU A 11 -0.36 -14.93 -38.05
C LEU A 11 -0.66 -16.43 -37.93
N LEU A 12 -0.77 -16.98 -36.72
CA LEU A 12 -1.01 -18.41 -36.49
C LEU A 12 -2.10 -18.62 -35.43
N ALA A 13 -3.34 -18.28 -35.75
CA ALA A 13 -4.49 -18.65 -34.93
C ALA A 13 -5.08 -19.98 -35.41
N ALA A 14 -4.61 -21.09 -34.83
CA ALA A 14 -5.32 -22.38 -34.86
C ALA A 14 -6.35 -22.42 -33.71
N PRO A 15 -7.50 -23.08 -33.88
CA PRO A 15 -8.53 -23.13 -32.84
C PRO A 15 -8.06 -23.95 -31.63
N ILE A 16 -8.09 -23.34 -30.45
CA ILE A 16 -7.81 -23.98 -29.17
C ILE A 16 -9.06 -24.75 -28.72
N PRO A 17 -8.98 -26.03 -28.31
CA PRO A 17 -10.13 -26.75 -27.78
C PRO A 17 -10.57 -26.16 -26.44
N ALA A 18 -11.88 -26.07 -26.24
CA ALA A 18 -12.51 -25.52 -25.05
C ALA A 18 -12.10 -26.31 -23.79
N SER A 19 -11.26 -25.72 -22.95
CA SER A 19 -11.05 -26.21 -21.58
C SER A 19 -12.25 -25.83 -20.74
N THR A 20 -12.77 -26.77 -19.96
CA THR A 20 -13.87 -26.58 -19.00
C THR A 20 -13.50 -25.48 -18.00
N GLN A 21 -14.03 -24.27 -18.21
CA GLN A 21 -13.99 -23.20 -17.22
C GLN A 21 -14.78 -23.64 -15.99
N ALA A 22 -14.16 -23.55 -14.82
CA ALA A 22 -14.90 -23.51 -13.56
C ALA A 22 -15.93 -22.37 -13.65
N PRO A 23 -17.15 -22.54 -13.10
CA PRO A 23 -18.18 -21.53 -13.23
C PRO A 23 -17.66 -20.20 -12.67
N PRO A 24 -17.84 -19.08 -13.38
CA PRO A 24 -17.48 -17.78 -12.85
C PRO A 24 -18.25 -17.57 -11.55
N THR A 25 -17.53 -17.26 -10.47
CA THR A 25 -18.16 -16.75 -9.25
C THR A 25 -18.93 -15.49 -9.66
N PRO A 26 -20.26 -15.41 -9.43
CA PRO A 26 -21.04 -14.28 -9.89
C PRO A 26 -20.68 -13.08 -9.02
N ARG A 27 -19.68 -12.32 -9.46
CA ARG A 27 -19.28 -11.05 -8.83
C ARG A 27 -20.36 -9.99 -9.02
N GLU A 28 -21.23 -10.18 -10.01
CA GLU A 28 -22.34 -9.29 -10.34
C GLU A 28 -23.66 -10.06 -10.24
N VAL A 29 -24.60 -9.54 -9.44
CA VAL A 29 -25.99 -9.98 -9.42
C VAL A 29 -26.82 -8.88 -10.07
N GLN A 30 -27.69 -9.25 -11.01
CA GLN A 30 -28.52 -8.32 -11.76
C GLN A 30 -29.54 -7.66 -10.83
N GLY A 31 -29.27 -6.42 -10.42
CA GLY A 31 -30.19 -5.60 -9.62
C GLY A 31 -31.38 -5.17 -10.48
N GLY A 32 -32.59 -5.55 -10.07
CA GLY A 32 -33.82 -5.12 -10.72
C GLY A 32 -34.11 -3.63 -10.48
N GLY A 33 -33.54 -2.74 -11.29
CA GLY A 33 -33.88 -1.31 -11.27
C GLY A 33 -32.82 -0.42 -11.92
N THR A 34 -33.18 0.16 -13.07
CA THR A 34 -32.61 1.36 -13.76
C THR A 34 -31.20 1.85 -13.37
N GLY A 35 -30.20 0.97 -13.33
CA GLY A 35 -28.78 1.37 -13.32
C GLY A 35 -28.00 1.17 -12.01
N SER A 36 -28.49 0.41 -11.03
CA SER A 36 -27.65 0.02 -9.88
C SER A 36 -27.06 -1.38 -10.08
N THR A 37 -25.80 -1.46 -10.51
CA THR A 37 -24.97 -2.64 -10.21
C THR A 37 -24.67 -2.60 -8.71
N SER A 38 -25.48 -3.29 -7.91
CA SER A 38 -25.16 -3.52 -6.50
C SER A 38 -24.27 -4.75 -6.38
N TYR A 39 -23.00 -4.54 -6.05
CA TYR A 39 -22.12 -5.64 -5.67
C TYR A 39 -22.53 -6.07 -4.26
N GLN A 40 -23.25 -7.19 -4.13
CA GLN A 40 -23.36 -7.85 -2.83
C GLN A 40 -22.02 -8.50 -2.52
N VAL A 41 -21.17 -7.76 -1.80
CA VAL A 41 -19.93 -8.31 -1.28
C VAL A 41 -20.27 -9.14 -0.05
N GLN A 42 -19.99 -10.44 -0.09
CA GLN A 42 -20.12 -11.29 1.08
C GLN A 42 -19.07 -10.86 2.13
N THR A 43 -19.52 -10.23 3.21
CA THR A 43 -18.65 -9.81 4.31
C THR A 43 -18.16 -11.04 5.07
N THR A 44 -16.83 -11.17 5.19
CA THR A 44 -16.18 -12.18 6.02
C THR A 44 -15.40 -11.47 7.13
N VAL A 45 -15.58 -11.92 8.37
CA VAL A 45 -14.74 -11.47 9.49
C VAL A 45 -13.61 -12.46 9.65
N GLU A 46 -12.43 -12.09 9.17
CA GLU A 46 -11.24 -12.92 9.35
C GLU A 46 -10.84 -13.03 10.82
N ARG A 47 -10.26 -14.18 11.18
CA ARG A 47 -9.70 -14.45 12.51
C ARG A 47 -8.21 -14.69 12.40
N ARG A 48 -7.51 -14.46 13.50
CA ARG A 48 -6.09 -14.81 13.65
C ARG A 48 -5.89 -16.30 13.34
N GLN A 49 -4.91 -16.60 12.50
CA GLN A 49 -4.46 -17.94 12.19
C GLN A 49 -3.27 -18.34 13.08
N ALA A 50 -3.28 -19.57 13.60
CA ALA A 50 -2.18 -20.09 14.39
C ALA A 50 -0.98 -20.51 13.50
N GLY A 51 0.20 -20.64 14.10
CA GLY A 51 1.37 -21.22 13.43
C GLY A 51 2.16 -20.28 12.51
N LYS A 52 1.96 -18.97 12.62
CA LYS A 52 2.68 -17.93 11.86
C LYS A 52 2.71 -18.21 10.34
N PRO A 53 1.54 -18.31 9.66
CA PRO A 53 1.45 -18.69 8.25
C PRO A 53 2.11 -17.69 7.27
N HIS A 54 2.48 -16.50 7.74
CA HIS A 54 3.12 -15.46 6.95
C HIS A 54 4.59 -15.25 7.31
N HIS A 55 5.19 -16.19 8.05
CA HIS A 55 6.60 -16.15 8.39
C HIS A 55 7.49 -15.93 7.15
N GLY A 56 8.39 -14.95 7.24
CA GLY A 56 9.31 -14.58 6.17
C GLY A 56 8.78 -13.54 5.19
N LYS A 57 7.49 -13.17 5.27
CA LYS A 57 6.93 -12.08 4.48
C LYS A 57 7.13 -10.72 5.15
N VAL A 58 7.14 -9.66 4.35
CA VAL A 58 7.31 -8.27 4.81
C VAL A 58 6.05 -7.45 4.55
N LEU A 59 5.58 -6.76 5.59
CA LEU A 59 4.43 -5.85 5.55
C LEU A 59 4.92 -4.41 5.64
N ALA A 60 4.56 -3.58 4.67
CA ALA A 60 4.67 -2.14 4.77
C ALA A 60 3.31 -1.54 5.15
N ALA A 61 3.18 -1.07 6.39
CA ALA A 61 2.03 -0.30 6.85
C ALA A 61 2.32 1.18 6.63
N ILE A 62 1.64 1.82 5.69
CA ILE A 62 1.94 3.17 5.22
C ILE A 62 0.83 4.11 5.65
N GLN A 63 1.20 5.20 6.33
CA GLN A 63 0.29 6.22 6.81
C GLN A 63 0.73 7.62 6.37
N PRO A 64 -0.19 8.45 5.84
CA PRO A 64 0.04 9.89 5.68
C PRO A 64 0.44 10.57 6.99
N HIS A 65 -0.34 10.38 8.06
CA HIS A 65 -0.17 10.99 9.39
C HIS A 65 0.04 9.94 10.48
N CYS A 66 0.46 10.36 11.68
CA CYS A 66 0.93 9.45 12.71
C CYS A 66 -0.17 8.54 13.31
N ASP A 67 -1.43 8.91 13.16
CA ASP A 67 -2.61 8.25 13.75
C ASP A 67 -3.37 7.33 12.78
N ASP A 68 -3.13 7.42 11.47
CA ASP A 68 -3.97 6.78 10.47
C ASP A 68 -3.98 5.24 10.60
N ILE A 69 -2.83 4.56 10.63
CA ILE A 69 -2.81 3.08 10.78
C ILE A 69 -3.47 2.66 12.10
N PRO A 70 -3.15 3.25 13.26
CA PRO A 70 -3.88 2.99 14.50
C PRO A 70 -5.40 3.11 14.37
N ILE A 71 -5.89 4.12 13.63
CA ILE A 71 -7.32 4.38 13.44
C ILE A 71 -7.98 3.33 12.53
N PHE A 72 -7.49 3.15 11.30
CA PHE A 72 -8.24 2.38 10.30
C PHE A 72 -7.80 0.91 10.17
N ALA A 73 -6.58 0.56 10.59
CA ALA A 73 -6.00 -0.76 10.33
C ALA A 73 -5.20 -1.39 11.48
N GLY A 74 -5.17 -0.79 12.68
CA GLY A 74 -4.29 -1.23 13.77
C GLY A 74 -4.48 -2.71 14.13
N GLY A 75 -5.73 -3.18 14.21
CA GLY A 75 -6.04 -4.59 14.46
C GLY A 75 -5.57 -5.54 13.35
N THR A 76 -5.67 -5.12 12.09
CA THR A 76 -5.22 -5.91 10.94
C THR A 76 -3.70 -5.99 10.88
N VAL A 77 -3.00 -4.87 11.10
CA VAL A 77 -1.53 -4.83 11.15
C VAL A 77 -1.01 -5.73 12.27
N LEU A 78 -1.57 -5.62 13.48
CA LEU A 78 -1.20 -6.48 14.61
C LEU A 78 -1.43 -7.96 14.30
N LYS A 79 -2.59 -8.30 13.71
CA LYS A 79 -2.90 -9.68 13.30
C LYS A 79 -1.86 -10.21 12.31
N LEU A 80 -1.53 -9.46 11.26
CA LEU A 80 -0.57 -9.91 10.24
C LEU A 80 0.84 -10.12 10.83
N ILE A 81 1.28 -9.21 11.71
CA ILE A 81 2.57 -9.34 12.40
C ILE A 81 2.59 -10.58 13.31
N ASP A 82 1.53 -10.82 14.08
CA ASP A 82 1.39 -12.01 14.93
C ASP A 82 1.33 -13.31 14.10
N GLU A 83 0.79 -13.24 12.88
CA GLU A 83 0.82 -14.30 11.87
C GLU A 83 2.17 -14.44 11.17
N GLY A 84 3.20 -13.68 11.56
CA GLY A 84 4.59 -13.90 11.17
C GLY A 84 5.17 -12.91 10.16
N TYR A 85 4.44 -11.88 9.76
CA TYR A 85 5.04 -10.80 8.95
C TYR A 85 6.12 -10.06 9.75
N THR A 86 7.19 -9.67 9.06
CA THR A 86 8.05 -8.56 9.50
C THR A 86 7.40 -7.25 9.09
N GLY A 87 6.86 -6.49 10.04
CA GLY A 87 6.19 -5.21 9.77
C GLY A 87 7.13 -4.01 9.80
N TYR A 88 6.92 -3.04 8.91
CA TYR A 88 7.49 -1.69 8.98
C TYR A 88 6.37 -0.66 8.96
N LEU A 89 6.42 0.32 9.86
CA LEU A 89 5.51 1.46 9.84
C LEU A 89 6.16 2.61 9.07
N ILE A 90 5.55 3.08 8.00
CA ILE A 90 6.10 4.13 7.15
C ILE A 90 5.17 5.35 7.23
N THR A 91 5.64 6.41 7.88
CA THR A 91 4.91 7.67 7.97
C THR A 91 5.39 8.62 6.89
N VAL A 92 4.46 9.17 6.12
CA VAL A 92 4.79 9.95 4.92
C VAL A 92 5.06 11.40 5.27
N THR A 93 4.21 12.02 6.07
CA THR A 93 4.39 13.42 6.46
C THR A 93 5.21 13.57 7.74
N ASP A 94 5.61 14.80 8.05
CA ASP A 94 6.17 15.19 9.36
C ASP A 94 5.09 15.38 10.45
N ASP A 95 3.82 15.25 10.08
CA ASP A 95 2.65 15.46 10.91
C ASP A 95 2.63 16.81 11.67
N SER A 96 3.30 17.83 11.13
CA SER A 96 3.55 19.10 11.82
C SER A 96 2.31 19.96 12.13
N MET A 97 1.18 19.69 11.47
CA MET A 97 -0.07 20.45 11.62
C MET A 97 -1.06 19.84 12.62
N ALA A 98 -0.70 18.73 13.27
CA ALA A 98 -1.54 18.05 14.25
C ALA A 98 -0.79 17.84 15.57
N GLY A 99 -1.32 18.37 16.69
CA GLY A 99 -0.77 18.10 18.02
C GLY A 99 -0.62 19.32 18.92
N THR A 100 0.19 19.17 19.96
CA THR A 100 0.43 20.21 20.98
C THR A 100 1.93 20.42 21.19
N GLY A 101 2.39 21.66 21.04
CA GLY A 101 3.76 22.09 21.24
C GLY A 101 3.87 23.62 21.13
N ALA A 102 4.94 24.20 21.66
CA ALA A 102 5.20 25.63 21.56
C ALA A 102 5.70 26.03 20.16
N THR A 103 6.23 25.08 19.39
CA THR A 103 6.72 25.28 18.02
C THR A 103 6.38 24.08 17.13
N TYR A 104 6.40 24.27 15.80
CA TYR A 104 6.25 23.16 14.84
C TYR A 104 7.27 22.05 15.07
N GLY A 105 8.53 22.39 15.37
CA GLY A 105 9.57 21.40 15.63
C GLY A 105 9.29 20.53 16.87
N GLU A 106 8.68 21.10 17.92
CA GLU A 106 8.25 20.32 19.08
C GLU A 106 7.10 19.37 18.76
N ILE A 107 6.15 19.80 17.91
CA ILE A 107 5.03 18.97 17.47
C ILE A 107 5.56 17.77 16.67
N VAL A 108 6.42 18.02 15.67
CA VAL A 108 7.05 16.97 14.85
C VAL A 108 7.82 15.98 15.72
N LEU A 109 8.67 16.46 16.62
CA LEU A 109 9.46 15.59 17.51
C LEU A 109 8.57 14.70 18.38
N LYS A 110 7.49 15.26 18.93
CA LYS A 110 6.55 14.51 19.76
C LYS A 110 5.80 13.46 18.94
N ASN A 111 5.31 13.82 17.77
CA ASN A 111 4.60 12.89 16.88
C ASN A 111 5.51 11.76 16.39
N GLU A 112 6.79 12.05 16.10
CA GLU A 112 7.79 11.04 15.77
C GLU A 112 8.01 10.06 16.94
N GLN A 113 8.17 10.58 18.17
CA GLN A 113 8.33 9.77 19.37
C GLN A 113 7.09 8.88 19.64
N ASP A 114 5.89 9.44 19.54
CA ASP A 114 4.64 8.71 19.73
C ASP A 114 4.47 7.62 18.65
N THR A 115 4.79 7.93 17.39
CA THR A 115 4.76 6.97 16.27
C THR A 115 5.74 5.82 16.49
N ASN A 116 6.94 6.09 16.99
CA ASN A 116 7.93 5.07 17.32
C ASN A 116 7.42 4.12 18.41
N GLU A 117 6.75 4.64 19.45
CA GLU A 117 6.12 3.80 20.48
C GLU A 117 4.93 3.01 19.92
N VAL A 118 4.11 3.60 19.04
CA VAL A 118 3.03 2.89 18.33
C VAL A 118 3.58 1.72 17.51
N ALA A 119 4.61 1.96 16.69
CA ALA A 119 5.25 0.92 15.87
C ALA A 119 5.74 -0.25 16.74
N LYS A 120 6.41 0.06 17.86
CA LYS A 120 6.86 -0.93 18.84
C LYS A 120 5.69 -1.72 19.44
N ARG A 121 4.58 -1.06 19.78
CA ARG A 121 3.38 -1.72 20.34
C ARG A 121 2.65 -2.60 19.32
N LEU A 122 2.68 -2.23 18.04
CA LEU A 122 2.17 -3.05 16.94
C LEU A 122 3.10 -4.24 16.62
N GLY A 123 4.31 -4.27 17.17
CA GLY A 123 5.31 -5.30 16.88
C GLY A 123 6.04 -5.09 15.54
N CYS A 124 5.98 -3.87 14.98
CA CYS A 124 6.79 -3.51 13.82
C CYS A 124 8.29 -3.62 14.17
N LYS A 125 9.08 -4.03 13.20
CA LYS A 125 10.54 -4.10 13.30
C LYS A 125 11.17 -2.71 13.36
N ASP A 126 10.62 -1.76 12.60
CA ASP A 126 11.11 -0.39 12.54
C ASP A 126 10.01 0.59 12.08
N SER A 127 10.27 1.88 12.26
CA SER A 127 9.49 3.01 11.75
C SER A 127 10.34 3.87 10.82
N ILE A 128 9.77 4.29 9.70
CA ILE A 128 10.45 5.07 8.66
C ILE A 128 9.64 6.34 8.40
N PHE A 129 10.30 7.50 8.45
CA PHE A 129 9.66 8.79 8.20
C PHE A 129 10.15 9.36 6.87
N LEU A 130 9.21 9.73 5.99
CA LEU A 130 9.55 10.38 4.72
C LEU A 130 9.67 11.91 4.85
N ASN A 131 9.06 12.48 5.89
CA ASN A 131 9.15 13.89 6.30
C ASN A 131 8.70 14.87 5.21
N TYR A 132 7.64 14.54 4.48
CA TYR A 132 6.98 15.56 3.65
C TYR A 132 6.17 16.52 4.51
N PRO A 133 5.99 17.79 4.11
CA PRO A 133 5.23 18.74 4.91
C PRO A 133 3.75 18.36 4.98
N ASN A 134 3.24 18.17 6.20
CA ASN A 134 1.81 17.96 6.47
C ASN A 134 0.95 19.11 5.87
N HIS A 135 -0.21 18.77 5.32
CA HIS A 135 -1.18 19.61 4.59
C HIS A 135 -0.68 20.20 3.26
N ASN A 136 0.42 19.71 2.69
CA ASN A 136 1.00 20.25 1.47
C ASN A 136 1.41 19.17 0.45
N MET A 137 0.86 17.96 0.57
CA MET A 137 1.27 16.84 -0.28
C MET A 137 0.85 16.98 -1.74
N ASP A 138 -0.22 17.72 -2.04
CA ASP A 138 -0.66 18.01 -3.41
C ASP A 138 0.25 19.02 -4.14
N ALA A 139 1.10 19.74 -3.42
CA ALA A 139 2.20 20.52 -3.99
C ALA A 139 3.47 19.68 -4.25
N MET A 140 3.58 18.47 -3.67
CA MET A 140 4.78 17.65 -3.79
C MET A 140 4.79 16.87 -5.11
N PRO A 141 5.95 16.75 -5.79
CA PRO A 141 6.06 15.93 -6.99
C PRO A 141 5.83 14.45 -6.68
N VAL A 142 4.65 13.93 -7.03
CA VAL A 142 4.27 12.51 -6.80
C VAL A 142 5.27 11.51 -7.39
N ILE A 143 6.02 11.89 -8.43
CA ILE A 143 7.06 11.07 -9.03
C ILE A 143 8.26 10.83 -8.10
N GLU A 144 8.60 11.81 -7.27
CA GLU A 144 9.69 11.69 -6.29
C GLU A 144 9.26 10.80 -5.12
N MET A 145 8.05 10.99 -4.60
CA MET A 145 7.47 10.09 -3.60
C MET A 145 7.45 8.64 -4.08
N ARG A 146 7.01 8.42 -5.32
CA ARG A 146 7.01 7.10 -5.96
C ARG A 146 8.40 6.50 -6.04
N ALA A 147 9.43 7.29 -6.36
CA ALA A 147 10.81 6.81 -6.39
C ALA A 147 11.26 6.30 -5.01
N ARG A 148 10.95 7.06 -3.95
CA ARG A 148 11.25 6.66 -2.56
C ARG A 148 10.49 5.40 -2.14
N PHE A 149 9.22 5.26 -2.51
CA PHE A 149 8.47 4.02 -2.25
C PHE A 149 9.02 2.82 -3.02
N VAL A 150 9.36 2.96 -4.31
CA VAL A 150 9.98 1.87 -5.08
C VAL A 150 11.31 1.45 -4.46
N PHE A 151 12.12 2.40 -4.02
CA PHE A 151 13.34 2.12 -3.29
C PHE A 151 13.06 1.29 -2.02
N LEU A 152 12.13 1.75 -1.17
CA LEU A 152 11.77 1.04 0.06
C LEU A 152 11.20 -0.35 -0.20
N PHE A 153 10.31 -0.50 -1.19
CA PHE A 153 9.71 -1.79 -1.53
C PHE A 153 10.76 -2.82 -1.96
N ARG A 154 11.77 -2.39 -2.73
CA ARG A 154 12.89 -3.25 -3.15
C ARG A 154 13.85 -3.54 -2.01
N ALA A 155 14.25 -2.51 -1.25
CA ALA A 155 15.22 -2.62 -0.17
C ALA A 155 14.70 -3.51 0.97
N LEU A 156 13.42 -3.36 1.31
CA LEU A 156 12.77 -4.13 2.38
C LEU A 156 12.17 -5.46 1.88
N LYS A 157 12.11 -5.68 0.56
CA LYS A 157 11.47 -6.86 -0.07
C LYS A 157 10.01 -7.00 0.36
N VAL A 158 9.24 -5.92 0.24
CA VAL A 158 7.83 -5.84 0.68
C VAL A 158 6.95 -6.82 -0.11
N ASP A 159 6.20 -7.67 0.61
CA ASP A 159 5.22 -8.60 0.04
C ASP A 159 3.80 -8.02 0.06
N THR A 160 3.48 -7.27 1.12
CA THR A 160 2.14 -6.75 1.37
C THR A 160 2.21 -5.27 1.75
N VAL A 161 1.35 -4.46 1.15
CA VAL A 161 1.22 -3.03 1.46
C VAL A 161 -0.16 -2.79 2.07
N MET A 162 -0.19 -2.07 3.19
CA MET A 162 -1.40 -1.52 3.80
C MET A 162 -1.36 0.00 3.68
N VAL A 163 -2.34 0.61 3.02
CA VAL A 163 -2.43 2.05 2.76
C VAL A 163 -3.90 2.43 2.52
N TYR A 164 -4.21 3.73 2.50
CA TYR A 164 -5.49 4.26 2.05
C TYR A 164 -5.86 3.82 0.62
N ASP A 165 -7.17 3.75 0.35
CA ASP A 165 -7.69 3.50 -0.99
C ASP A 165 -7.44 4.72 -1.91
N PRO A 166 -6.66 4.57 -3.00
CA PRO A 166 -6.37 5.67 -3.93
C PRO A 166 -7.59 6.18 -4.69
N SER A 167 -8.70 5.43 -4.69
CA SER A 167 -9.96 5.75 -5.35
C SER A 167 -11.10 6.03 -4.36
N ALA A 168 -10.77 6.27 -3.08
CA ALA A 168 -11.76 6.51 -2.04
C ALA A 168 -12.71 7.66 -2.40
N LEU A 169 -14.02 7.38 -2.39
CA LEU A 169 -15.03 8.39 -2.64
C LEU A 169 -15.07 9.41 -1.49
N TYR A 170 -15.11 10.69 -1.84
CA TYR A 170 -15.21 11.82 -0.90
C TYR A 170 -14.02 12.01 0.04
N GLU A 171 -12.89 11.34 -0.20
CA GLU A 171 -11.63 11.72 0.46
C GLU A 171 -11.26 13.16 0.05
N ARG A 172 -11.05 14.03 1.04
CA ARG A 172 -10.78 15.46 0.84
C ARG A 172 -9.38 15.85 1.31
N ASN A 173 -8.72 15.01 2.09
CA ASN A 173 -7.37 15.29 2.56
C ASN A 173 -6.36 14.95 1.45
N PRO A 174 -5.64 15.95 0.89
CA PRO A 174 -4.60 15.71 -0.12
C PRO A 174 -3.54 14.73 0.33
N ASP A 175 -3.17 14.75 1.59
CA ASP A 175 -2.11 13.92 2.12
C ASP A 175 -2.49 12.43 2.04
N HIS A 176 -3.78 12.11 2.17
CA HIS A 176 -4.29 10.76 2.01
C HIS A 176 -4.25 10.31 0.54
N TYR A 177 -4.95 11.03 -0.34
CA TYR A 177 -5.13 10.58 -1.72
C TYR A 177 -3.85 10.70 -2.56
N VAL A 178 -2.92 11.62 -2.21
CA VAL A 178 -1.60 11.70 -2.88
C VAL A 178 -0.73 10.52 -2.44
N THR A 179 -0.68 10.23 -1.14
CA THR A 179 0.04 9.07 -0.60
C THR A 179 -0.46 7.78 -1.24
N ALA A 180 -1.77 7.54 -1.22
CA ALA A 180 -2.37 6.33 -1.76
C ALA A 180 -2.04 6.12 -3.25
N ARG A 181 -2.16 7.18 -4.07
CA ARG A 181 -1.83 7.11 -5.52
C ARG A 181 -0.34 6.91 -5.78
N ALA A 182 0.53 7.52 -4.98
CA ALA A 182 1.97 7.31 -5.08
C ALA A 182 2.34 5.86 -4.76
N VAL A 183 1.77 5.31 -3.69
CA VAL A 183 1.97 3.93 -3.23
C VAL A 183 1.43 2.92 -4.23
N GLU A 184 0.20 3.12 -4.74
CA GLU A 184 -0.42 2.23 -5.75
C GLU A 184 0.50 2.06 -6.96
N TRP A 185 0.95 3.18 -7.53
CA TRP A 185 1.81 3.10 -8.71
C TRP A 185 3.21 2.58 -8.38
N ALA A 186 3.77 2.92 -7.22
CA ALA A 186 5.04 2.37 -6.76
C ALA A 186 4.97 0.84 -6.62
N ALA A 187 3.89 0.30 -6.06
CA ALA A 187 3.67 -1.14 -5.94
C ALA A 187 3.55 -1.81 -7.33
N ALA A 188 2.87 -1.16 -8.27
CA ALA A 188 2.74 -1.65 -9.65
C ALA A 188 4.09 -1.74 -10.39
N ILE A 189 5.02 -0.83 -10.10
CA ILE A 189 6.30 -0.74 -10.82
C ILE A 189 7.52 -1.26 -10.03
N ALA A 190 7.40 -1.56 -8.74
CA ALA A 190 8.56 -1.99 -7.95
C ALA A 190 9.23 -3.27 -8.50
N GLY A 191 8.45 -4.17 -9.10
CA GLY A 191 8.95 -5.42 -9.68
C GLY A 191 9.51 -5.32 -11.12
N THR A 192 9.41 -4.17 -11.80
CA THR A 192 9.90 -4.04 -13.18
C THR A 192 11.34 -3.60 -13.23
N ARG A 193 12.14 -4.26 -14.07
CA ARG A 193 13.56 -3.93 -14.30
C ARG A 193 13.79 -2.58 -14.99
N TRP A 194 12.75 -1.99 -15.57
CA TRP A 194 12.86 -0.77 -16.39
C TRP A 194 12.63 0.50 -15.59
N ASP A 195 11.98 0.38 -14.44
CA ASP A 195 11.73 1.49 -13.53
C ASP A 195 12.88 1.54 -12.51
N TYR A 196 13.60 2.66 -12.49
CA TYR A 196 14.79 2.86 -11.68
C TYR A 196 15.83 1.73 -11.86
N PRO A 197 16.33 1.49 -13.09
CA PRO A 197 17.29 0.41 -13.37
C PRO A 197 18.58 0.53 -12.53
N GLU A 198 18.95 1.75 -12.14
CA GLU A 198 20.07 2.06 -11.25
C GLU A 198 19.94 1.40 -9.86
N HIS A 199 18.72 1.11 -9.38
CA HIS A 199 18.53 0.37 -8.13
C HIS A 199 19.15 -1.04 -8.20
N PHE A 200 19.04 -1.71 -9.35
CA PHE A 200 19.62 -3.05 -9.54
C PHE A 200 21.14 -2.99 -9.70
N LEU A 201 21.68 -1.88 -10.24
CA LEU A 201 23.13 -1.64 -10.23
C LEU A 201 23.66 -1.46 -8.79
N ALA A 202 22.83 -0.93 -7.89
CA ALA A 202 23.13 -0.83 -6.46
C ALA A 202 22.84 -2.11 -5.66
N GLY A 203 22.40 -3.20 -6.31
CA GLY A 203 22.17 -4.50 -5.67
C GLY A 203 20.81 -4.68 -5.00
N LEU A 204 19.83 -3.82 -5.30
CA LEU A 204 18.44 -3.97 -4.84
C LEU A 204 17.66 -5.01 -5.65
#